data_AF-A0A818RUG0-F1
#
_entry.id   AF-A0A818RUG0-F1
#
_cell.length_a   1.000
_cell.length_b   1.000
_cell.length_c   1.000
_cell.angle_alpha   90.00
_cell.angle_beta   90.00
_cell.angle_gamma   90.00
#
_symmetry.space_group_name_H-M   'P 1'
#
loop_
_entity.id
_entity.type
_entity.pdbx_description
1 polymer ?
#
loop_
_entity_poly.entity_id
_entity_poly.type
_entity_poly.pdbx_seq_one_letter_code
_entity_poly.pdbx_strand_id
1 'polypeptide(L)'
;MVCDVMNPIVGFLVNKATGRVLDTNEEKNIYTLKYNGGTYQRWQFQRQDDGSCVLQNLATSLVLDSNGYQMYTHDLNGGRYQKWRLYWNEDNFFVLLNLATSRVLDSNFEGQVYPSVGNGGDFQKWFFEQA
;
A
#
# COMPACT_ATOMS: atom_id res chain seq x y z
N MET A 1 -12.83 -0.45 -8.05
CA MET A 1 -13.03 -1.72 -7.33
C MET A 1 -12.46 -1.74 -5.90
N VAL A 2 -11.38 -1.02 -5.55
CA VAL A 2 -11.10 -0.64 -4.13
C VAL A 2 -10.83 0.87 -4.02
N CYS A 3 -10.12 1.43 -5.01
CA CYS A 3 -9.91 2.87 -5.14
C CYS A 3 -11.04 3.62 -5.90
N ASP A 4 -12.04 2.93 -6.47
CA ASP A 4 -13.08 3.57 -7.31
C ASP A 4 -14.44 3.68 -6.62
N VAL A 5 -14.50 3.38 -5.32
CA VAL A 5 -15.75 3.38 -4.56
C VAL A 5 -15.80 4.67 -3.76
N MET A 6 -16.93 5.37 -3.80
CA MET A 6 -17.13 6.67 -3.10
C MET A 6 -17.08 6.54 -1.57
N ASN A 7 -17.07 5.31 -1.04
CA ASN A 7 -16.92 5.03 0.38
C ASN A 7 -15.55 4.44 0.66
N PRO A 8 -14.87 4.90 1.72
CA PRO A 8 -13.60 4.32 2.12
C PRO A 8 -13.79 2.86 2.54
N ILE A 9 -13.02 1.96 1.93
CA ILE A 9 -13.03 0.54 2.27
C ILE A 9 -11.80 0.24 3.12
N VAL A 10 -12.02 -0.51 4.21
CA VAL A 10 -10.98 -0.98 5.11
C VAL A 10 -10.73 -2.47 4.87
N GLY A 11 -9.46 -2.84 4.83
CA GLY A 11 -9.04 -4.22 4.59
C GLY A 11 -7.54 -4.34 4.78
N PHE A 12 -6.95 -5.43 4.30
CA PHE A 12 -5.51 -5.64 4.33
C PHE A 12 -4.96 -5.94 2.93
N LEU A 13 -3.68 -5.62 2.75
CA LEU A 13 -2.95 -5.77 1.49
C LEU A 13 -2.06 -7.00 1.58
N VAL A 14 -2.29 -7.99 0.73
CA VAL A 14 -1.51 -9.23 0.71
C VAL A 14 -0.61 -9.24 -0.52
N ASN A 15 0.68 -9.49 -0.32
CA ASN A 15 1.64 -9.62 -1.41
C ASN A 15 1.49 -10.97 -2.11
N LYS A 16 1.44 -10.97 -3.45
CA LYS A 16 1.22 -12.19 -4.24
C LYS A 16 2.33 -13.23 -4.07
N ALA A 17 3.59 -12.81 -4.10
CA ALA A 17 4.72 -13.73 -4.02
C ALA A 17 4.90 -14.34 -2.63
N THR A 18 4.66 -13.55 -1.57
CA THR A 18 5.00 -13.96 -0.21
C THR A 18 3.81 -14.39 0.64
N GLY A 19 2.59 -14.01 0.27
CA GLY A 19 1.39 -14.18 1.10
C GLY A 19 1.42 -13.36 2.41
N ARG A 20 2.41 -12.48 2.58
CA ARG A 20 2.53 -11.59 3.74
C ARG A 20 1.71 -10.32 3.53
N VAL A 21 1.27 -9.71 4.61
CA VAL A 21 0.42 -8.52 4.59
C VAL A 21 1.18 -7.26 4.96
N LEU A 22 0.83 -6.13 4.34
CA LEU A 22 1.39 -4.82 4.63
C LEU A 22 1.01 -4.39 6.05
N ASP A 23 2.02 -3.99 6.82
CA ASP A 23 1.91 -3.68 8.24
C ASP A 23 2.75 -2.42 8.56
N THR A 24 2.47 -1.77 9.68
CA THR A 24 3.17 -0.59 10.16
C THR A 24 3.21 -0.53 11.68
N ASN A 25 3.84 0.49 12.23
CA ASN A 25 3.89 0.73 13.67
C ASN A 25 3.94 2.22 13.98
N GLU A 26 3.92 2.56 15.27
CA GLU A 26 3.98 3.94 15.76
C GLU A 26 5.31 4.65 15.40
N GLU A 27 6.39 3.89 15.20
CA GLU A 27 7.68 4.41 14.74
C GLU A 27 7.75 4.69 13.23
N LYS A 28 6.60 4.65 12.54
CA LYS A 28 6.44 4.97 11.11
C LYS A 28 7.12 3.99 10.15
N ASN A 29 7.51 2.81 10.62
CA ASN A 29 8.12 1.78 9.78
C ASN A 29 7.04 1.08 8.95
N ILE A 30 7.39 0.70 7.72
CA ILE A 30 6.57 -0.18 6.88
C ILE A 30 7.31 -1.51 6.70
N TYR A 31 6.58 -2.61 6.84
CA TYR A 31 7.08 -3.95 6.63
C TYR A 31 5.93 -4.88 6.24
N THR A 32 6.21 -6.15 5.95
CA THR A 32 5.16 -7.17 5.87
C THR A 32 5.29 -8.24 6.93
N LEU A 33 4.18 -8.78 7.40
CA LEU A 33 4.11 -9.91 8.34
C LEU A 33 3.11 -10.98 7.84
N LYS A 34 3.05 -12.13 8.51
CA LYS A 34 1.86 -12.98 8.38
C LYS A 34 0.64 -12.21 8.90
N TYR A 35 -0.52 -12.46 8.31
CA TYR A 35 -1.77 -11.90 8.81
C TYR A 35 -1.97 -12.27 10.29
N ASN A 36 -2.21 -11.27 11.13
CA ASN A 36 -2.42 -11.39 12.57
C ASN A 36 -3.76 -10.76 13.02
N GLY A 37 -4.53 -10.17 12.10
CA GLY A 37 -5.85 -9.57 12.39
C GLY A 37 -5.84 -8.23 13.09
N GLY A 38 -4.66 -7.73 13.48
CA GLY A 38 -4.46 -6.46 14.17
C GLY A 38 -4.74 -5.24 13.29
N THR A 39 -5.02 -4.11 13.93
CA THR A 39 -5.36 -2.85 13.24
C THR A 39 -4.18 -2.24 12.48
N TYR A 40 -2.93 -2.56 12.85
CA TYR A 40 -1.74 -2.15 12.09
C TYR A 40 -1.66 -2.76 10.69
N GLN A 41 -2.37 -3.87 10.44
CA GLN A 41 -2.49 -4.49 9.11
C GLN A 41 -3.70 -3.99 8.32
N ARG A 42 -4.50 -3.09 8.90
CA ARG A 42 -5.71 -2.56 8.27
C ARG A 42 -5.45 -1.21 7.63
N TRP A 43 -5.75 -1.13 6.35
CA TRP A 43 -5.55 0.03 5.50
C TRP A 43 -6.87 0.47 4.89
N GLN A 44 -7.14 1.76 5.00
CA GLN A 44 -8.28 2.43 4.39
C GLN A 44 -7.85 3.08 3.09
N PHE A 45 -8.50 2.72 1.99
CA PHE A 45 -8.28 3.37 0.69
C PHE A 45 -9.20 4.59 0.57
N GLN A 46 -8.59 5.76 0.40
CA GLN A 46 -9.30 7.04 0.23
C GLN A 46 -9.05 7.57 -1.18
N ARG A 47 -10.08 7.52 -2.03
CA ARG A 47 -10.03 8.02 -3.40
C ARG A 47 -9.86 9.55 -3.41
N GLN A 48 -9.00 10.01 -4.31
CA GLN A 48 -8.73 11.41 -4.59
C GLN A 48 -9.36 11.81 -5.95
N ASP A 49 -9.59 13.12 -6.14
CA ASP A 49 -10.19 13.66 -7.37
C ASP A 49 -9.39 13.34 -8.65
N ASP A 50 -8.07 13.19 -8.53
CA ASP A 50 -7.15 12.89 -9.64
C ASP A 50 -7.06 11.41 -10.00
N GLY A 51 -7.92 10.57 -9.40
CA GLY A 51 -7.97 9.15 -9.63
C GLY A 51 -7.00 8.31 -8.78
N SER A 52 -6.15 8.95 -7.97
CA SER A 52 -5.25 8.25 -7.05
C SER A 52 -5.93 7.88 -5.73
N CYS A 53 -5.21 7.11 -4.92
CA CYS A 53 -5.60 6.80 -3.55
C CYS A 53 -4.54 7.25 -2.55
N VAL A 54 -5.02 7.67 -1.40
CA VAL A 54 -4.27 7.72 -0.14
C VAL A 54 -4.62 6.45 0.64
N LEU A 55 -3.61 5.78 1.20
CA LEU A 55 -3.79 4.58 2.02
C LEU A 55 -3.50 4.95 3.47
N GLN A 56 -4.55 5.06 4.30
CA GLN A 56 -4.42 5.39 5.72
C GLN A 56 -4.42 4.12 6.57
N ASN A 57 -3.48 3.99 7.50
CA ASN A 57 -3.48 2.90 8.46
C ASN A 57 -4.51 3.13 9.57
N LEU A 58 -5.24 2.09 9.97
CA LEU A 58 -6.29 2.21 10.97
C LEU A 58 -5.77 2.37 12.40
N ALA A 59 -4.60 1.80 12.73
CA ALA A 59 -4.03 1.92 14.06
C ALA A 59 -3.39 3.29 14.29
N THR A 60 -2.52 3.72 13.37
CA THR A 60 -1.69 4.93 13.56
C THR A 60 -2.30 6.20 12.99
N SER A 61 -3.36 6.08 12.17
CA SER A 61 -3.92 7.19 11.37
C SER A 61 -2.94 7.83 10.37
N LEU A 62 -1.73 7.29 10.22
CA LEU A 62 -0.73 7.75 9.25
C LEU A 62 -0.99 7.15 7.86
N VAL A 63 -0.46 7.77 6.82
CA VAL A 63 -0.65 7.35 5.43
C VAL A 63 0.62 6.76 4.83
N LEU A 64 0.46 5.80 3.91
CA LEU A 64 1.57 5.21 3.16
C LEU A 64 2.26 6.27 2.29
N ASP A 65 3.56 6.42 2.49
CA ASP A 65 4.38 7.45 1.85
C ASP A 65 5.69 6.82 1.34
N SER A 66 6.27 7.43 0.32
CA SER A 66 7.60 7.08 -0.15
C SER A 66 8.26 8.25 -0.83
N ASN A 67 9.51 8.54 -0.45
CA ASN A 67 10.38 9.50 -1.13
C ASN A 67 11.13 8.90 -2.33
N GLY A 68 10.87 7.64 -2.68
CA GLY A 68 11.50 6.93 -3.80
C GLY A 68 12.79 6.20 -3.43
N TYR A 69 13.30 6.40 -2.22
CA TYR A 69 14.41 5.64 -1.63
C TYR A 69 13.92 4.69 -0.53
N GLN A 70 12.90 5.11 0.23
CA GLN A 70 12.35 4.35 1.35
C GLN A 70 10.81 4.34 1.33
N MET A 71 10.24 3.35 2.00
CA MET A 71 8.82 3.27 2.33
C MET A 71 8.65 3.58 3.81
N TYR A 72 7.65 4.38 4.16
CA TYR A 72 7.33 4.75 5.55
C TYR A 72 5.87 5.17 5.65
N THR A 73 5.39 5.42 6.86
CA THR A 73 4.12 6.16 7.05
C THR A 73 4.38 7.59 7.49
N HIS A 74 3.48 8.50 7.15
CA HIS A 74 3.59 9.89 7.56
C HIS A 74 2.21 10.53 7.76
N ASP A 75 2.18 11.66 8.46
CA ASP A 75 1.00 12.51 8.55
C ASP A 75 0.55 12.93 7.14
N LEU A 76 -0.76 12.89 6.89
CA LEU A 76 -1.35 13.31 5.62
C LEU A 76 -1.04 14.78 5.35
N ASN A 77 -0.33 15.05 4.25
CA ASN A 77 0.05 16.40 3.81
C ASN A 77 -0.48 16.73 2.39
N GLY A 78 -1.19 15.79 1.75
CA GLY A 78 -1.78 15.97 0.42
C GLY A 78 -0.78 15.96 -0.74
N GLY A 79 0.51 15.78 -0.45
CA GLY A 79 1.59 15.73 -1.42
C GLY A 79 1.55 14.49 -2.31
N ARG A 80 2.17 14.59 -3.49
CA ARG A 80 2.20 13.50 -4.49
C ARG A 80 2.90 12.23 -4.00
N TYR A 81 3.77 12.34 -3.00
CA TYR A 81 4.47 11.20 -2.38
C TYR A 81 3.54 10.28 -1.58
N GLN A 82 2.34 10.76 -1.21
CA GLN A 82 1.30 10.01 -0.48
C GLN A 82 0.18 9.50 -1.38
N LYS A 83 0.30 9.75 -2.70
CA LYS A 83 -0.72 9.41 -3.69
C LYS A 83 -0.27 8.22 -4.53
N TRP A 84 -1.12 7.21 -4.57
CA TRP A 84 -0.86 5.93 -5.20
C TRP A 84 -1.89 5.64 -6.29
N ARG A 85 -1.43 5.37 -7.51
CA ARG A 85 -2.30 4.88 -8.59
C ARG A 85 -2.26 3.37 -8.61
N LEU A 86 -3.43 2.75 -8.70
CA LEU A 86 -3.58 1.30 -8.80
C LEU A 86 -3.63 0.92 -10.28
N TYR A 87 -2.70 0.07 -10.70
CA TYR A 87 -2.73 -0.57 -12.01
C TYR A 87 -3.13 -2.03 -11.82
N TRP A 88 -4.36 -2.35 -12.24
CA TRP A 88 -4.91 -3.70 -12.12
C TRP A 88 -4.32 -4.61 -13.19
N ASN A 89 -4.00 -5.83 -12.76
CA ASN A 89 -3.58 -6.92 -13.62
C ASN A 89 -4.70 -7.96 -13.70
N GLU A 90 -4.45 -9.05 -14.42
CA GLU A 90 -5.30 -10.24 -14.39
C GLU A 90 -5.39 -10.80 -12.95
N ASP A 91 -6.51 -11.46 -12.61
CA ASP A 91 -6.73 -12.18 -11.34
C ASP A 91 -6.83 -11.34 -10.05
N ASN A 92 -7.44 -10.14 -10.08
CA ASN A 92 -7.70 -9.27 -8.90
C ASN A 92 -6.44 -8.73 -8.19
N PHE A 93 -5.26 -8.90 -8.76
CA PHE A 93 -4.05 -8.26 -8.26
C PHE A 93 -3.84 -6.88 -8.89
N PHE A 94 -3.13 -6.00 -8.19
CA PHE A 94 -2.74 -4.70 -8.68
C PHE A 94 -1.35 -4.29 -8.22
N VAL A 95 -0.78 -3.32 -8.94
CA VAL A 95 0.46 -2.64 -8.60
C VAL A 95 0.12 -1.25 -8.04
N LEU A 96 0.76 -0.87 -6.94
CA LEU A 96 0.65 0.48 -6.36
C LEU A 96 1.80 1.35 -6.87
N LEU A 97 1.53 2.26 -7.80
CA LEU A 97 2.50 3.22 -8.32
C LEU A 97 2.42 4.54 -7.55
N ASN A 98 3.55 4.98 -6.99
CA ASN A 98 3.65 6.29 -6.36
C ASN A 98 3.68 7.42 -7.40
N LEU A 99 2.83 8.44 -7.23
CA LEU A 99 2.69 9.51 -8.21
C LEU A 99 3.88 10.48 -8.28
N ALA A 100 4.68 10.60 -7.21
CA ALA A 100 5.83 11.50 -7.20
C ALA A 100 7.09 10.84 -7.78
N THR A 101 7.28 9.55 -7.53
CA THR A 101 8.56 8.87 -7.79
C THR A 101 8.52 7.91 -8.97
N SER A 102 7.32 7.59 -9.47
CA SER A 102 7.10 6.56 -10.50
C SER A 102 7.64 5.18 -10.12
N ARG A 103 7.83 4.93 -8.81
CA ARG A 103 8.21 3.64 -8.24
C ARG A 103 6.99 2.92 -7.68
N VAL A 104 7.08 1.61 -7.57
CA VAL A 104 6.00 0.73 -7.11
C VAL A 104 6.29 0.17 -5.72
N LEU A 105 5.24 -0.15 -4.98
CA LEU A 105 5.33 -0.89 -3.72
C LEU A 105 5.78 -2.33 -3.98
N ASP A 106 6.95 -2.67 -3.46
CA ASP A 106 7.59 -3.98 -3.60
C ASP A 106 7.92 -4.53 -2.21
N SER A 107 8.00 -5.86 -2.08
CA SER A 107 8.37 -6.50 -0.81
C SER A 107 9.08 -7.83 -1.04
N ASN A 108 9.61 -8.45 0.01
CA ASN A 108 10.29 -9.73 -0.10
C ASN A 108 9.94 -10.69 1.07
N PHE A 109 10.49 -11.91 1.01
CA PHE A 109 10.24 -12.95 2.02
C PHE A 109 10.77 -12.58 3.41
N GLU A 110 11.78 -11.71 3.50
CA GLU A 110 12.33 -11.18 4.77
C GLU A 110 11.41 -10.14 5.42
N GLY A 111 10.32 -9.75 4.75
CA GLY A 111 9.36 -8.77 5.26
C GLY A 111 9.74 -7.31 4.99
N GLN A 112 10.80 -7.07 4.22
CA GLN A 112 11.18 -5.72 3.82
C GLN A 112 10.21 -5.19 2.78
N VAL A 113 9.93 -3.89 2.84
CA VAL A 113 9.07 -3.17 1.89
C VAL A 113 9.85 -1.96 1.39
N TYR A 114 9.92 -1.80 0.08
CA TYR A 114 10.81 -0.82 -0.56
C TYR A 114 10.21 -0.32 -1.88
N PRO A 115 10.60 0.90 -2.33
CA PRO A 115 10.14 1.43 -3.60
C PRO A 115 11.02 0.88 -4.74
N SER A 116 10.41 0.22 -5.71
CA SER A 116 11.14 -0.41 -6.83
C SER A 116 10.69 0.14 -8.19
N VAL A 117 11.50 -0.04 -9.23
CA VAL A 117 11.03 0.17 -10.60
C VAL A 117 10.08 -0.97 -10.96
N GLY A 118 8.98 -0.66 -11.66
CA GLY A 118 8.03 -1.68 -12.11
C GLY A 118 8.74 -2.73 -12.99
N ASN A 119 8.75 -3.98 -12.54
CA ASN A 119 9.42 -5.11 -13.20
C ASN A 119 8.47 -6.26 -13.57
N GLY A 120 7.18 -6.15 -13.22
CA GLY A 120 6.15 -7.14 -13.55
C GLY A 120 6.17 -8.41 -12.69
N GLY A 121 7.11 -8.52 -11.75
CA GLY A 121 7.24 -9.65 -10.83
C GLY A 121 6.13 -9.70 -9.79
N ASP A 122 5.90 -10.90 -9.23
CA ASP A 122 4.82 -11.12 -8.26
C ASP A 122 5.06 -10.44 -6.90
N PHE A 123 6.30 -10.04 -6.58
CA PHE A 123 6.61 -9.24 -5.40
C PHE A 123 6.05 -7.81 -5.46
N GLN A 124 5.66 -7.33 -6.63
CA GLN A 124 5.07 -6.00 -6.84
C GLN A 124 3.54 -6.03 -6.98
N LYS A 125 2.96 -7.23 -6.87
CA LYS A 125 1.52 -7.46 -7.05
C LYS A 125 0.88 -7.69 -5.70
N TRP A 126 -0.19 -6.96 -5.45
CA TRP A 126 -0.93 -6.97 -4.20
C TRP A 126 -2.38 -7.27 -4.50
N PHE A 127 -3.02 -8.07 -3.65
CA PHE A 127 -4.49 -8.12 -3.61
C PHE A 127 -4.97 -7.48 -2.31
N PHE A 128 -6.19 -6.96 -2.36
CA PHE A 128 -6.84 -6.35 -1.22
C PHE A 128 -7.96 -7.26 -0.75
N GLU A 129 -7.95 -7.61 0.52
CA GLU A 129 -9.00 -8.39 1.16
C GLU A 129 -9.73 -7.51 2.17
N GLN A 130 -11.04 -7.39 2.00
CA GLN A 130 -11.88 -6.58 2.88
C GLN A 130 -12.01 -7.25 4.25
N ALA A 131 -11.90 -6.45 5.32
CA ALA A 131 -11.94 -6.91 6.71
C ALA A 131 -13.32 -6.80 7.36
#